data_AF-A0A6L9FDA6-F1
#
_entry.id   AF-A0A6L9FDA6-F1
#
_cell.length_a   1.000
_cell.length_b   1.000
_cell.length_c   1.000
_cell.angle_alpha   90.00
_cell.angle_beta   90.00
_cell.angle_gamma   90.00
#
_symmetry.space_group_name_H-M   'P 1'
#
loop_
_entity.id
_entity.type
_entity.pdbx_description
1 polymer ?
#
loop_
_entity_poly.entity_id
_entity_poly.type
_entity_poly.pdbx_seq_one_letter_code
_entity_poly.pdbx_strand_id
1 'polypeptide(L)'
;MNLEVVNHLIDNEHYIMEKAADCGLDGSISLIVAQILRDNNGELSSIKGKQIYHYENVIRPLLEEVVCEGPIGFVEDEDGNYESSCINGGIVDDESLYQAYLEEDFKCQTCRYDAEKMH
;
A
#
# COMPACT_ATOMS: atom_id res chain seq x y z
N MET A 1 6.59 0.28 9.57
CA MET A 1 6.43 -0.89 8.70
C MET A 1 5.43 -1.82 9.35
N ASN A 2 4.25 -1.97 8.73
CA ASN A 2 3.23 -2.90 9.17
C ASN A 2 3.60 -4.36 8.84
N LEU A 3 3.92 -5.17 9.85
CA LEU A 3 4.30 -6.58 9.67
C LEU A 3 3.12 -7.48 9.29
N GLU A 4 1.89 -7.07 9.58
CA GLU A 4 0.69 -7.79 9.13
C GLU A 4 0.57 -7.71 7.61
N VAL A 5 0.81 -6.52 7.04
CA VAL A 5 0.87 -6.33 5.58
C VAL A 5 2.02 -7.13 4.97
N VAL A 6 3.22 -7.12 5.58
CA VAL A 6 4.35 -7.94 5.08
C VAL A 6 3.98 -9.42 5.03
N ASN A 7 3.36 -9.95 6.08
CA ASN A 7 2.90 -11.35 6.10
C ASN A 7 1.84 -11.60 5.02
N HIS A 8 0.86 -10.70 4.89
CA HIS A 8 -0.17 -10.82 3.87
C HIS A 8 0.41 -10.85 2.45
N LEU A 9 1.39 -10.00 2.15
CA LEU A 9 2.07 -9.96 0.85
C LEU A 9 2.90 -11.23 0.59
N ILE A 10 3.46 -11.86 1.63
CA ILE A 10 4.15 -13.15 1.50
C ILE A 10 3.16 -14.29 1.26
N ASP A 11 2.00 -14.28 1.93
CA ASP A 11 0.97 -15.30 1.72
C ASP A 11 0.25 -15.11 0.36
N ASN A 12 0.27 -13.88 -0.17
CA ASN A 12 -0.32 -13.49 -1.45
C ASN A 12 0.77 -12.98 -2.41
N GLU A 13 1.73 -13.84 -2.73
CA GLU A 13 2.96 -13.49 -3.46
C GLU A 13 2.72 -12.73 -4.79
N HIS A 14 1.55 -12.87 -5.41
CA HIS A 14 1.20 -12.22 -6.68
C HIS A 14 1.42 -10.70 -6.66
N TYR A 15 1.11 -10.00 -5.56
CA TYR A 15 1.38 -8.56 -5.44
C TYR A 15 2.86 -8.22 -5.63
N ILE A 16 3.75 -9.00 -5.00
CA ILE A 16 5.20 -8.83 -5.10
C ILE A 16 5.68 -9.21 -6.51
N MET A 17 5.13 -10.28 -7.09
CA MET A 17 5.52 -10.79 -8.40
C MET A 17 5.13 -9.82 -9.52
N GLU A 18 3.91 -9.30 -9.49
CA GLU A 18 3.41 -8.31 -10.45
C GLU A 18 4.20 -7.00 -10.35
N LYS A 19 4.39 -6.49 -9.12
CA LYS A 19 5.18 -5.26 -8.91
C LYS A 19 6.63 -5.42 -9.35
N ALA A 20 7.24 -6.58 -9.10
CA ALA A 20 8.59 -6.85 -9.58
C ALA A 20 8.65 -6.91 -11.11
N ALA A 21 7.66 -7.52 -11.76
CA ALA A 21 7.57 -7.58 -13.21
C ALA A 21 7.45 -6.17 -13.84
N ASP A 22 6.64 -5.28 -13.26
CA ASP A 22 6.51 -3.87 -13.68
C ASP A 22 7.85 -3.12 -13.60
N CYS A 23 8.70 -3.49 -12.64
CA CYS A 23 10.04 -2.92 -12.48
C CYS A 23 11.13 -3.66 -13.27
N GLY A 24 10.81 -4.72 -14.01
CA GLY A 24 11.79 -5.57 -14.71
C GLY A 24 12.72 -6.33 -13.76
N LEU A 25 12.25 -6.68 -12.57
CA LEU A 25 12.97 -7.36 -11.50
C LEU A 25 12.50 -8.80 -11.31
N ASP A 26 13.37 -9.63 -10.74
CA ASP A 26 13.03 -11.00 -10.33
C ASP A 26 12.18 -10.97 -9.05
N GLY A 27 10.89 -11.32 -9.18
CA GLY A 27 9.95 -11.37 -8.06
C GLY A 27 10.34 -12.35 -6.97
N SER A 28 11.05 -13.44 -7.31
CA SER A 28 11.53 -14.43 -6.33
C SER A 28 12.53 -13.81 -5.36
N ILE A 29 13.38 -12.89 -5.85
CA ILE A 29 14.33 -12.16 -5.00
C ILE A 29 13.58 -11.14 -4.13
N SER A 30 12.59 -10.44 -4.69
CA SER A 30 11.75 -9.52 -3.91
C SER A 30 10.99 -10.23 -2.80
N LEU A 31 10.47 -11.43 -3.05
CA LEU A 31 9.81 -12.27 -2.05
C LEU A 31 10.78 -12.67 -0.92
N ILE A 32 12.01 -13.07 -1.25
CA ILE A 32 13.06 -13.34 -0.25
C ILE A 32 13.34 -12.09 0.60
N VAL A 33 13.34 -10.89 0.00
CA VAL A 33 13.51 -9.63 0.73
C VAL A 33 12.35 -9.41 1.72
N ALA A 34 11.10 -9.65 1.32
CA ALA A 34 9.95 -9.57 2.24
C ALA A 34 10.07 -10.58 3.40
N GLN A 35 10.49 -11.82 3.11
CA GLN A 35 10.72 -12.85 4.13
C GLN A 35 11.84 -12.46 5.12
N ILE A 36 12.95 -11.89 4.64
CA ILE A 36 14.03 -11.37 5.49
C ILE A 36 13.51 -10.28 6.42
N LEU A 37 12.72 -9.34 5.89
CA LEU A 37 12.12 -8.27 6.70
C LEU A 37 11.22 -8.86 7.79
N ARG A 38 10.31 -9.78 7.45
CA ARG A 38 9.46 -10.47 8.43
C ARG A 38 10.31 -11.13 9.53
N ASP A 39 11.30 -11.93 9.14
CA ASP A 39 12.12 -12.71 10.09
C ASP A 39 13.00 -11.82 10.99
N ASN A 40 13.21 -10.56 10.60
CA ASN A 40 13.95 -9.56 11.37
C ASN A 40 13.05 -8.43 11.89
N ASN A 41 11.75 -8.66 12.08
CA ASN A 41 10.78 -7.66 12.62
C ASN A 41 10.76 -6.31 11.88
N GLY A 42 10.99 -6.32 10.57
CA GLY A 42 10.97 -5.13 9.71
C GLY A 42 12.25 -4.31 9.74
N GLU A 43 13.32 -4.79 10.39
CA GLU A 43 14.60 -4.09 10.48
C GLU A 43 15.27 -3.93 9.11
N LEU A 44 15.28 -2.71 8.55
CA LEU A 44 15.92 -2.42 7.25
C LEU A 44 17.44 -2.67 7.24
N SER A 45 18.08 -2.73 8.41
CA SER A 45 19.50 -3.11 8.52
C SER A 45 19.77 -4.57 8.11
N SER A 46 18.73 -5.40 8.03
CA SER A 46 18.81 -6.81 7.61
C SER A 46 18.96 -7.00 6.09
N ILE A 47 18.56 -6.02 5.28
CA ILE A 47 18.66 -6.05 3.82
C ILE A 47 19.95 -5.36 3.34
N LYS A 48 20.66 -5.95 2.37
CA LYS A 48 22.00 -5.49 1.96
C LYS A 48 22.24 -5.57 0.45
N GLY A 49 23.07 -4.65 -0.04
CA GLY A 49 23.54 -4.65 -1.43
C GLY A 49 22.38 -4.60 -2.42
N LYS A 50 22.29 -5.58 -3.33
CA LYS A 50 21.24 -5.63 -4.35
C LYS A 50 19.82 -5.80 -3.78
N GLN A 51 19.69 -6.32 -2.55
CA GLN A 51 18.38 -6.46 -1.89
C GLN A 51 17.72 -5.10 -1.62
N ILE A 52 18.52 -4.05 -1.41
CA ILE A 52 18.02 -2.68 -1.20
C ILE A 52 17.24 -2.22 -2.43
N TYR A 53 17.71 -2.55 -3.63
CA TYR A 53 17.02 -2.16 -4.86
C TYR A 53 15.66 -2.85 -5.01
N HIS A 54 15.56 -4.13 -4.65
CA HIS A 54 14.28 -4.85 -4.60
C HIS A 54 13.35 -4.28 -3.53
N TYR A 55 13.89 -3.92 -2.36
CA TYR A 55 13.11 -3.26 -1.33
C TYR A 55 12.54 -1.93 -1.83
N GLU A 56 13.38 -1.03 -2.33
CA GLU A 56 12.99 0.33 -2.71
C GLU A 56 11.95 0.38 -3.84
N ASN A 57 12.04 -0.54 -4.81
CA ASN A 57 11.22 -0.50 -6.03
C ASN A 57 10.02 -1.45 -5.98
N VAL A 58 10.06 -2.51 -5.15
CA VAL A 58 9.00 -3.53 -5.10
C VAL A 58 8.30 -3.53 -3.75
N ILE A 59 9.05 -3.73 -2.66
CA ILE A 59 8.44 -3.94 -1.33
C ILE A 59 7.94 -2.64 -0.72
N ARG A 60 8.77 -1.59 -0.71
CA ARG A 60 8.41 -0.29 -0.14
C ARG A 60 7.16 0.31 -0.79
N PRO A 61 6.98 0.27 -2.13
CA PRO A 61 5.76 0.79 -2.72
C PRO A 61 4.49 0.03 -2.31
N LEU A 62 4.60 -1.26 -2.01
CA LEU A 62 3.48 -2.09 -1.53
C LEU A 62 3.19 -1.89 -0.03
N LEU A 63 4.09 -1.22 0.72
CA LEU A 63 3.96 -1.00 2.16
C LEU A 63 3.73 0.46 2.55
N GLU A 64 4.26 1.41 1.77
CA GLU A 64 4.35 2.82 2.17
C GLU A 64 3.89 3.77 1.07
N GLU A 65 3.76 3.31 -0.17
CA GLU A 65 3.39 4.16 -1.32
C GLU A 65 2.22 3.56 -2.11
N VAL A 66 1.33 2.85 -1.40
CA VAL A 66 0.12 2.28 -2.00
C VAL A 66 -0.83 3.43 -2.33
N VAL A 67 -0.96 3.69 -3.62
CA VAL A 67 -1.73 4.81 -4.14
C VAL A 67 -3.20 4.58 -3.85
N CYS A 68 -3.86 5.61 -3.33
CA CYS A 68 -5.30 5.59 -3.14
C CYS A 68 -6.01 5.57 -4.51
N GLU A 69 -6.98 4.69 -4.66
CA GLU A 69 -7.75 4.50 -5.90
C GLU A 69 -8.94 5.49 -6.05
N GLY A 70 -8.78 6.76 -5.65
CA GLY A 70 -9.85 7.77 -5.71
C GLY A 70 -10.39 8.09 -7.13
N PRO A 71 -11.53 8.81 -7.27
CA PRO A 71 -12.14 9.69 -6.26
C PRO A 71 -13.44 9.12 -5.68
N ILE A 72 -13.68 9.32 -4.39
CA ILE A 72 -15.04 9.10 -3.84
C ILE A 72 -15.82 10.38 -4.07
N GLY A 73 -17.12 10.25 -4.42
CA GLY A 73 -18.00 11.20 -5.11
C GLY A 73 -17.89 12.71 -4.81
N PHE A 74 -19.01 13.35 -4.48
CA PHE A 74 -19.03 14.77 -4.10
C PHE A 74 -19.63 14.92 -2.71
N VAL A 75 -18.93 15.61 -1.81
CA VAL A 75 -19.38 15.95 -0.47
C VAL A 75 -19.69 17.44 -0.39
N GLU A 76 -20.77 17.76 0.31
CA GLU A 76 -21.13 19.16 0.61
C GLU A 76 -20.23 19.67 1.74
N ASP A 77 -19.54 20.79 1.50
CA ASP A 77 -18.74 21.48 2.50
C ASP A 77 -19.60 22.29 3.49
N GLU A 78 -18.98 22.93 4.47
CA GLU A 78 -19.68 23.74 5.49
C GLU A 78 -20.40 24.97 4.89
N ASP A 79 -20.04 25.37 3.67
CA ASP A 79 -20.58 26.52 2.92
C ASP A 79 -21.66 26.11 1.90
N GLY A 80 -21.99 24.82 1.79
CA GLY A 80 -22.99 24.29 0.86
C GLY A 80 -22.48 24.03 -0.57
N ASN A 81 -21.16 24.03 -0.79
CA ASN A 81 -20.55 23.69 -2.08
C ASN A 81 -20.25 22.19 -2.17
N TYR A 82 -20.34 21.62 -3.37
CA TYR A 82 -20.00 20.23 -3.61
C TYR A 82 -18.54 20.10 -4.10
N GLU A 83 -17.70 19.46 -3.30
CA GLU A 83 -16.30 19.16 -3.64
C GLU A 83 -16.08 17.67 -3.85
N SER A 84 -15.08 17.30 -4.67
CA SER A 84 -14.77 15.88 -4.89
C SER A 84 -14.20 15.26 -3.62
N SER A 85 -14.75 14.13 -3.19
CA SER A 85 -14.51 13.49 -1.89
C SER A 85 -13.25 12.63 -1.81
N CYS A 86 -12.34 12.77 -2.78
CA CYS A 86 -10.99 12.24 -2.70
C CYS A 86 -10.20 12.65 -3.95
N ILE A 87 -9.32 13.65 -3.87
CA ILE A 87 -8.52 14.03 -5.04
C ILE A 87 -7.34 13.05 -5.17
N ASN A 88 -7.20 12.43 -6.34
CA ASN A 88 -6.19 11.44 -6.75
C ASN A 88 -4.72 11.84 -6.45
N GLY A 89 -4.33 11.69 -5.19
CA GLY A 89 -2.96 11.89 -4.73
C GLY A 89 -2.71 11.41 -3.30
N GLY A 90 -3.70 10.77 -2.68
CA GLY A 90 -3.56 10.17 -1.36
C GLY A 90 -2.78 8.85 -1.42
N ILE A 91 -2.14 8.51 -0.31
CA ILE A 91 -1.57 7.19 -0.05
C ILE A 91 -2.49 6.54 0.98
N VAL A 92 -2.72 5.23 0.84
CA VAL A 92 -3.37 4.43 1.89
C VAL A 92 -2.45 4.41 3.10
N ASP A 93 -2.93 4.92 4.23
CA ASP A 93 -2.17 5.00 5.47
C ASP A 93 -1.84 3.61 6.03
N ASP A 94 -0.72 3.49 6.74
CA ASP A 94 -0.21 2.23 7.32
C ASP A 94 -1.22 1.54 8.26
N GLU A 95 -2.12 2.32 8.89
CA GLU A 95 -3.16 1.83 9.80
C GLU A 95 -4.31 1.13 9.05
N SER A 96 -4.74 1.66 7.89
CA SER A 96 -5.78 1.06 7.05
C SER A 96 -5.25 0.08 6.00
N LEU A 97 -3.95 0.09 5.73
CA LEU A 97 -3.36 -0.65 4.62
C LEU A 97 -3.64 -2.16 4.68
N TYR A 98 -3.56 -2.76 5.86
CA TYR A 98 -3.86 -4.19 5.99
C TYR A 98 -5.32 -4.51 5.64
N GLN A 99 -6.27 -3.69 6.10
CA GLN A 99 -7.68 -3.86 5.74
C GLN A 99 -7.91 -3.61 4.24
N ALA A 100 -7.22 -2.63 3.65
CA ALA A 100 -7.30 -2.38 2.21
C ALA A 100 -6.88 -3.60 1.38
N TYR A 101 -5.83 -4.31 1.79
CA TYR A 101 -5.43 -5.57 1.16
C TYR A 101 -6.46 -6.70 1.37
N LEU A 102 -7.07 -6.80 2.56
CA LEU A 102 -8.09 -7.82 2.83
C LEU A 102 -9.39 -7.60 2.05
N GLU A 103 -9.78 -6.34 1.86
CA GLU A 103 -11.02 -5.94 1.20
C GLU A 103 -10.85 -5.73 -0.30
N GLU A 104 -9.61 -5.72 -0.80
CA GLU A 104 -9.24 -5.21 -2.14
C GLU A 104 -9.82 -3.80 -2.37
N ASP A 105 -9.81 -2.96 -1.33
CA ASP A 105 -10.38 -1.60 -1.33
C ASP A 105 -9.35 -0.56 -0.87
N PHE A 106 -8.54 -0.10 -1.84
CA PHE A 106 -7.40 0.82 -1.61
C PHE A 106 -7.84 2.29 -1.54
N LYS A 107 -8.73 2.58 -0.58
CA LYS A 107 -9.17 3.94 -0.23
C LYS A 107 -8.43 4.47 0.98
N CYS A 108 -7.89 5.69 0.88
CA CYS A 108 -7.29 6.38 2.02
C CYS A 108 -8.33 6.82 3.06
N GLN A 109 -7.89 7.26 4.25
CA GLN A 109 -8.81 7.74 5.30
C GLN A 109 -9.78 8.83 4.83
N THR A 110 -9.31 9.83 4.06
CA THR A 110 -10.17 10.91 3.57
C THR A 110 -11.30 10.37 2.71
N CYS A 111 -10.95 9.52 1.74
CA CYS A 111 -11.90 8.78 0.93
C CYS A 111 -12.92 8.03 1.83
N ARG A 112 -12.45 7.21 2.78
CA ARG A 112 -13.33 6.39 3.64
C ARG A 112 -14.27 7.25 4.50
N TYR A 113 -13.76 8.32 5.09
CA TYR A 113 -14.54 9.28 5.88
C TYR A 113 -15.63 9.96 5.05
N ASP A 114 -15.29 10.41 3.85
CA ASP A 114 -16.25 11.09 2.99
C ASP A 114 -17.35 10.13 2.49
N ALA A 115 -17.02 8.85 2.25
CA ALA A 115 -18.00 7.83 1.87
C ALA A 115 -19.09 7.65 2.94
N GLU A 116 -18.76 7.76 4.23
CA GLU A 116 -19.72 7.66 5.33
C GLU A 116 -20.70 8.86 5.37
N LYS A 117 -20.31 10.00 4.80
CA LYS A 117 -21.09 11.24 4.76
C LYS A 117 -21.95 11.40 3.52
N MET A 118 -21.80 10.53 2.54
CA MET A 118 -22.66 10.49 1.36
C MET A 118 -23.99 9.83 1.76
N HIS A 119 -25.06 10.64 1.83
CA HIS A 119 -26.44 10.20 2.07
C HIS A 119 -27.27 10.25 0.80
#